data_AF-A0A951FCV4-F1
#
_entry.id   AF-A0A951FCV4-F1
#
_cell.length_a   1.000
_cell.length_b   1.000
_cell.length_c   1.000
_cell.angle_alpha   90.00
_cell.angle_beta   90.00
_cell.angle_gamma   90.00
#
_symmetry.space_group_name_H-M   'P 1'
#
loop_
_entity.id
_entity.type
_entity.pdbx_description
1 polymer ?
#
loop_
_entity_poly.entity_id
_entity_poly.type
_entity_poly.pdbx_seq_one_letter_code
_entity_poly.pdbx_strand_id
1 'polypeptide(L)' 'GYDTPATLASKQTYMKNQNLGGTFFWELSGDTSNGELITALYNNR' A
#
# COMPACT_ATOMS: atom_id res chain seq x y z
N GLY A 1 9.15 12.82 1.30
CA GLY A 1 9.36 11.36 1.22
C GLY A 1 8.22 10.75 0.43
N TYR A 2 8.43 9.57 -0.16
CA TYR A 2 7.44 8.83 -0.95
C TYR A 2 7.25 7.43 -0.38
N ASP A 3 6.14 6.77 -0.71
CA ASP A 3 5.89 5.39 -0.33
C ASP A 3 6.65 4.40 -1.22
N THR A 4 7.13 3.33 -0.60
CA THR A 4 7.74 2.18 -1.26
C THR A 4 6.98 0.91 -0.84
N PRO A 5 7.19 -0.23 -1.50
CA PRO A 5 6.62 -1.50 -1.04
C PRO A 5 6.90 -1.79 0.45
N ALA A 6 8.08 -1.41 0.96
CA ALA A 6 8.45 -1.59 2.36
C ALA A 6 7.64 -0.68 3.31
N THR A 7 7.47 0.60 2.97
CA THR A 7 6.67 1.51 3.83
C THR A 7 5.20 1.15 3.80
N LEU A 8 4.68 0.70 2.65
CA LEU A 8 3.31 0.22 2.52
C LEU A 8 3.05 -1.03 3.36
N ALA A 9 4.00 -1.96 3.45
CA ALA A 9 3.88 -3.12 4.33
C ALA A 9 3.76 -2.73 5.82
N SER A 10 4.55 -1.74 6.27
CA SER A 10 4.43 -1.20 7.62
C SER A 10 3.09 -0.50 7.85
N LYS A 11 2.59 0.26 6.87
CA LYS A 11 1.27 0.92 6.95
C LYS A 11 0.12 -0.08 6.99
N GLN A 12 0.17 -1.16 6.21
CA GLN A 12 -0.82 -2.24 6.25
C GLN A 12 -0.79 -2.98 7.59
N THR A 13 0.40 -3.20 8.18
CA THR A 13 0.53 -3.75 9.53
C THR A 13 -0.16 -2.84 10.56
N TYR A 14 0.05 -1.53 10.47
CA TYR A 14 -0.65 -0.56 11.31
C TYR A 14 -2.16 -0.64 11.13
N MET A 15 -2.64 -0.63 9.87
CA MET A 15 -4.07 -0.73 9.55
C MET A 15 -4.73 -1.96 10.21
N LYS A 16 -4.09 -3.13 10.10
CA LYS A 16 -4.55 -4.38 10.72
C LYS A 16 -4.61 -4.28 12.24
N ASN A 17 -3.57 -3.73 12.87
CA ASN A 17 -3.52 -3.55 14.33
C ASN A 17 -4.59 -2.58 14.85
N GLN A 18 -5.08 -1.69 13.99
CA GLN A 18 -6.15 -0.74 14.32
C GLN A 18 -7.55 -1.22 13.90
N ASN A 19 -7.68 -2.44 13.37
CA ASN A 19 -8.94 -2.98 12.81
C ASN A 19 -9.60 -2.03 11.79
N LEU A 20 -8.82 -1.34 10.96
CA LEU A 20 -9.37 -0.47 9.91
C LEU A 20 -9.81 -1.29 8.69
N GLY A 21 -10.86 -0.84 8.00
CA GLY A 21 -11.53 -1.61 6.94
C GLY A 21 -10.80 -1.71 5.60
N GLY A 22 -9.69 -1.00 5.41
CA GLY A 22 -8.92 -1.03 4.16
C GLY A 22 -8.05 0.20 3.94
N THR A 23 -7.43 0.25 2.77
CA THR A 23 -6.61 1.37 2.30
C THR A 23 -7.17 1.95 1.00
N PHE A 24 -6.93 3.24 0.81
CA PHE A 24 -7.19 3.95 -0.44
C PHE A 24 -5.86 4.38 -1.05
N PHE A 25 -5.76 4.30 -2.37
CA PHE A 25 -4.55 4.60 -3.13
C PHE A 25 -4.86 5.71 -4.15
N TRP A 26 -4.13 6.82 -4.05
CA TRP A 26 -4.20 7.94 -4.99
C TRP A 26 -2.83 8.14 -5.63
N GLU A 27 -2.64 7.90 -6.91
CA GLU A 27 -3.57 7.31 -7.88
C GLU A 27 -2.80 6.34 -8.80
N LEU A 28 -3.50 5.56 -9.62
CA LEU A 28 -2.90 4.44 -10.36
C LEU A 28 -1.82 4.85 -11.37
N SER A 29 -1.92 6.01 -12.01
CA SER A 29 -0.95 6.49 -13.00
C SER A 29 0.39 6.91 -12.39
N GLY A 30 0.43 7.12 -11.07
CA GLY A 30 1.64 7.40 -10.30
C GLY A 30 2.38 6.15 -9.82
N ASP A 31 1.84 4.95 -10.06
CA ASP A 31 2.56 3.70 -9.82
C ASP A 31 3.60 3.42 -10.93
N THR A 32 4.50 2.48 -10.69
CA THR A 32 5.44 2.03 -11.72
C THR A 32 4.71 1.33 -12.87
N SER A 33 5.37 1.22 -14.03
CA SER A 33 4.81 0.50 -15.19
C SER A 33 4.43 -0.96 -14.92
N ASN A 34 5.00 -1.58 -13.88
CA ASN A 34 4.68 -2.94 -13.42
C ASN A 34 3.77 -2.97 -12.18
N GLY A 35 3.25 -1.83 -11.70
CA GLY A 35 2.28 -1.74 -10.61
C GLY A 35 2.81 -2.20 -9.26
N GLU A 36 4.03 -1.79 -8.88
CA GLU A 36 4.68 -2.31 -7.68
C GLU A 36 3.95 -1.91 -6.38
N LEU A 37 3.39 -0.70 -6.32
CA LEU A 37 2.74 -0.18 -5.12
C LEU A 37 1.35 -0.80 -4.93
N ILE A 38 0.55 -0.89 -5.99
CA ILE A 38 -0.76 -1.54 -5.91
C ILE A 38 -0.63 -3.04 -5.61
N THR A 39 0.39 -3.69 -6.18
CA THR A 39 0.72 -5.09 -5.89
C THR A 39 1.14 -5.26 -4.43
N ALA A 40 1.94 -4.34 -3.88
CA ALA A 40 2.31 -4.36 -2.48
C ALA A 40 1.08 -4.22 -1.56
N LEU A 41 0.13 -3.34 -1.86
CA LEU A 41 -1.12 -3.23 -1.09
C LEU A 41 -1.93 -4.53 -1.13
N TYR A 42 -2.04 -5.15 -2.31
CA TYR A 42 -2.76 -6.41 -2.48
C TYR A 42 -2.11 -7.58 -1.71
N ASN A 43 -0.79 -7.70 -1.76
CA ASN A 43 -0.06 -8.77 -1.07
C ASN A 43 -0.09 -8.62 0.46
N ASN A 44 -0.23 -7.38 0.96
CA ASN A 44 -0.19 -7.06 2.39
C ASN A 44 -1.58 -6.87 3.03
N ARG A 45 -2.68 -7.13 2.30
CA ARG A 45 -4.05 -7.06 2.82
C ARG A 45 -4.32 -8.00 3.99
#